data_AF-A0A2K2AR27-F1
#
_entry.id   AF-A0A2K2AR27-F1
#
_cell.length_a   1.000
_cell.length_b   1.000
_cell.length_c   1.000
_cell.angle_alpha   90.00
_cell.angle_beta   90.00
_cell.angle_gamma   90.00
#
_symmetry.space_group_name_H-M   'P 1'
#
loop_
_entity.id
_entity.type
_entity.pdbx_description
1 polymer ?
#
loop_
_entity_poly.entity_id
_entity_poly.type
_entity_poly.pdbx_seq_one_letter_code
_entity_poly.pdbx_strand_id
1 'polypeptide(L)'
;MEEAIVLYPSPPIGHLISMVELGKLLLTQKPSLSIHILITSVPYDSGSTAPYIANSLLHIPGVPPIPSSDMPIPVLDRDDKSYENFLDSSSSFPESAGIVVNTFASLEARAVKTLSEGLCVPNNRTPPIYCIGPLIATEGPKDDAGTRNGTTLECLTWLDSQPVGSVVFLCFGSLGLFSKEQLREIAFGLERSRHRFLWVVRNPPSDKKSVALSARPNIDLDSLLPEGFLDRTKERGLVLKSWAPQVAVLNHPSVGGFVICAGVPLVAWPLYAEQRLNRIFLVEEMKLALPMNESDNGFVSSAEVEERVLGLMESEEGKLIRERAIAMKIAAQAALKEGGSSRVALSQLVESYKEITTTPSHAR
;
A
#
# COMPACT_ATOMS: atom_id res chain seq x y z
N MET A 1 36.23 -1.12 -4.78
CA MET A 1 36.01 0.18 -5.45
C MET A 1 34.98 -0.12 -6.52
N GLU A 2 33.75 0.37 -6.37
CA GLU A 2 32.73 0.19 -7.41
C GLU A 2 33.19 0.91 -8.68
N GLU A 3 33.14 0.22 -9.82
CA GLU A 3 33.42 0.85 -11.11
C GLU A 3 32.26 1.78 -11.45
N ALA A 4 32.53 3.08 -11.49
CA ALA A 4 31.54 4.10 -11.78
C ALA A 4 31.82 4.75 -13.14
N ILE A 5 30.76 4.96 -13.92
CA ILE A 5 30.78 5.78 -15.13
C ILE A 5 30.03 7.07 -14.82
N VAL A 6 30.67 8.20 -15.14
CA VAL A 6 30.06 9.52 -15.03
C VAL A 6 29.66 9.99 -16.43
N LEU A 7 28.36 10.24 -16.62
CA LEU A 7 27.80 10.83 -17.83
C LEU A 7 27.48 12.30 -17.58
N TYR A 8 27.84 13.16 -18.53
CA TYR A 8 27.65 14.61 -18.44
C TYR A 8 26.81 15.08 -19.63
N PRO A 9 25.47 15.12 -19.51
CA PRO A 9 24.63 15.67 -20.57
C PRO A 9 24.87 17.17 -20.71
N SER A 10 24.91 17.66 -21.96
CA SER A 10 24.68 19.08 -22.21
C SER A 10 23.26 19.44 -21.72
N PRO A 11 23.02 20.67 -21.23
CA PRO A 11 21.66 21.21 -21.23
C PRO A 11 21.14 21.13 -22.67
N PRO A 12 19.87 20.79 -23.02
CA PRO A 12 18.59 20.65 -22.28
C PRO A 12 18.08 19.19 -22.11
N ILE A 13 16.80 19.00 -21.72
CA ILE A 13 16.20 17.68 -21.39
C ILE A 13 16.42 16.56 -22.41
N GLY A 14 16.45 16.85 -23.71
CA GLY A 14 16.68 15.83 -24.75
C GLY A 14 18.03 15.12 -24.62
N HIS A 15 19.07 15.85 -24.19
CA HIS A 15 20.40 15.27 -23.93
C HIS A 15 20.42 14.46 -22.63
N LEU A 16 19.68 14.87 -21.60
CA LEU A 16 19.53 14.06 -20.38
C LEU A 16 18.89 12.70 -20.70
N ILE A 17 17.80 12.69 -21.47
CA ILE A 17 17.12 11.46 -21.89
C ILE A 17 18.13 10.55 -22.61
N SER A 18 18.89 11.10 -23.54
CA SER A 18 19.90 10.35 -24.30
C SER A 18 20.98 9.74 -23.39
N MET A 19 21.43 10.46 -22.36
CA MET A 19 22.40 9.94 -21.38
C MET A 19 21.79 8.88 -20.45
N VAL A 20 20.52 9.01 -20.08
CA VAL A 20 19.82 7.98 -19.30
C VAL A 20 19.69 6.69 -20.10
N GLU A 21 19.30 6.77 -21.37
CA GLU A 21 19.20 5.58 -22.24
C GLU A 21 20.57 4.94 -22.49
N LEU A 22 21.62 5.73 -22.65
CA LEU A 22 23.00 5.21 -22.69
C LEU A 22 23.37 4.51 -21.38
N GLY A 23 23.05 5.10 -20.22
CA GLY A 23 23.28 4.50 -18.91
C GLY A 23 22.58 3.15 -18.77
N LYS A 24 21.29 3.07 -19.15
CA LYS A 24 20.53 1.80 -19.17
C LYS A 24 21.19 0.77 -20.07
N LEU A 25 21.59 1.16 -21.28
CA LEU A 25 22.26 0.26 -22.22
C LEU A 25 23.57 -0.29 -21.63
N LEU A 26 24.38 0.56 -21.00
CA LEU A 26 25.62 0.13 -20.34
C LEU A 26 25.34 -0.88 -19.21
N LEU A 27 24.30 -0.66 -18.42
CA LEU A 27 23.88 -1.58 -17.36
C LEU A 27 23.40 -2.94 -17.90
N THR A 28 22.87 -3.01 -19.13
CA THR A 28 22.56 -4.30 -19.76
C THR A 28 23.81 -5.13 -20.06
N GLN A 29 24.94 -4.47 -20.34
CA GLN A 29 26.21 -5.13 -20.65
C GLN A 29 27.01 -5.45 -19.39
N LYS A 30 26.97 -4.56 -18.39
CA LYS A 30 27.66 -4.72 -17.12
C LYS A 30 26.78 -4.22 -15.96
N PRO A 31 25.93 -5.10 -15.38
CA PRO A 31 25.01 -4.73 -14.31
C PRO A 31 25.66 -4.25 -13.01
N SER A 32 26.96 -4.54 -12.82
CA SER A 32 27.72 -4.14 -11.63
C SER A 32 28.27 -2.71 -11.68
N LEU A 33 28.04 -1.97 -12.78
CA LEU A 33 28.48 -0.57 -12.88
C LEU A 33 27.55 0.36 -12.11
N SER A 34 28.11 1.40 -11.53
CA SER A 34 27.34 2.57 -11.10
C SER A 34 27.32 3.63 -12.21
N ILE A 35 26.14 4.12 -12.59
CA ILE A 35 26.00 5.23 -13.55
C ILE A 35 25.63 6.50 -12.80
N HIS A 36 26.49 7.51 -12.89
CA HIS A 36 26.25 8.83 -12.32
C HIS A 36 26.00 9.82 -13.44
N ILE A 37 24.84 10.48 -13.45
CA ILE A 37 24.52 11.52 -14.43
C ILE A 37 24.60 12.87 -13.72
N LEU A 38 25.54 13.72 -14.14
CA LEU A 38 25.72 15.04 -13.56
C LEU A 38 24.85 16.06 -14.30
N ILE A 39 23.83 16.56 -13.61
CA ILE A 39 22.97 17.63 -14.12
C ILE A 39 23.49 18.96 -13.59
N THR A 40 23.86 19.87 -14.48
CA THR A 40 24.38 21.20 -14.09
C THR A 40 23.28 22.25 -14.07
N SER A 41 23.36 23.15 -13.09
CA SER A 41 22.54 24.37 -13.06
C SER A 41 23.02 25.33 -14.14
N VAL A 42 22.14 25.70 -15.07
CA VAL A 42 22.42 26.69 -16.12
C VAL A 42 21.81 28.06 -15.80
N PRO A 43 22.40 29.16 -16.29
CA PRO A 43 21.90 30.51 -16.04
C PRO A 43 20.65 30.89 -16.87
N TYR A 44 20.02 29.94 -17.55
CA TYR A 44 18.82 30.12 -18.38
C TYR A 44 17.83 28.98 -18.16
N ASP A 45 16.54 29.24 -18.38
CA ASP A 45 15.50 28.21 -18.24
C ASP A 45 15.65 27.15 -19.34
N SER A 46 15.86 25.90 -18.93
CA SER A 46 15.98 24.74 -19.83
C SER A 46 14.86 23.71 -19.60
N GLY A 47 13.82 24.09 -18.86
CA GLY A 47 12.76 23.21 -18.39
C GLY A 47 13.20 22.35 -17.20
N SER A 48 12.22 21.92 -16.38
CA SER A 48 12.48 21.01 -15.27
C SER A 48 12.65 19.57 -15.75
N THR A 49 13.71 18.92 -15.31
CA THR A 49 13.95 17.48 -15.52
C THR A 49 13.27 16.62 -14.46
N ALA A 50 12.76 17.23 -13.38
CA ALA A 50 12.14 16.52 -12.27
C ALA A 50 10.96 15.61 -12.69
N PRO A 51 10.03 16.04 -13.59
CA PRO A 51 8.94 15.16 -14.02
C PRO A 51 9.42 13.93 -14.78
N TYR A 52 10.50 14.03 -15.56
CA TYR A 52 11.09 12.89 -16.26
C TYR A 52 11.76 11.92 -15.28
N ILE A 53 12.52 12.44 -14.32
CA ILE A 53 13.18 11.63 -13.29
C ILE A 53 12.13 10.92 -12.43
N ALA A 54 11.09 11.64 -12.00
CA ALA A 54 9.99 11.13 -11.17
C ALA A 54 9.14 10.03 -11.86
N ASN A 55 9.08 10.04 -13.19
CA ASN A 55 8.35 9.05 -13.99
C ASN A 55 9.26 7.99 -14.63
N SER A 56 10.55 8.00 -14.31
CA SER A 56 11.47 6.96 -14.77
C SER A 56 11.11 5.63 -14.13
N LEU A 57 10.94 4.59 -14.96
CA LEU A 57 10.59 3.26 -14.50
C LEU A 57 11.82 2.52 -13.95
N LEU A 58 11.73 2.09 -12.71
CA LEU A 58 12.67 1.21 -12.04
C LEU A 58 12.30 -0.23 -12.37
N HIS A 59 13.30 -1.01 -12.80
CA HIS A 59 13.17 -2.43 -13.08
C HIS A 59 13.85 -3.22 -11.98
N ILE A 60 13.04 -3.74 -11.05
CA ILE A 60 13.52 -4.59 -9.94
C ILE A 60 13.10 -6.03 -10.25
N PRO A 61 13.98 -7.03 -10.04
CA PRO A 61 13.62 -8.42 -10.26
C PRO A 61 12.37 -8.82 -9.47
N GLY A 62 11.46 -9.54 -10.13
CA GLY A 62 10.30 -10.16 -9.47
C GLY A 62 9.08 -9.25 -9.28
N VAL A 63 9.15 -7.98 -9.66
CA VAL A 63 8.09 -6.99 -9.45
C VAL A 63 7.75 -6.24 -10.76
N PRO A 64 6.58 -5.58 -10.89
CA PRO A 64 6.26 -4.78 -12.07
C PRO A 64 7.22 -3.59 -12.19
N PRO A 65 7.35 -2.95 -13.36
CA PRO A 65 8.05 -1.66 -13.46
C PRO A 65 7.43 -0.64 -12.50
N ILE A 66 8.27 0.04 -11.71
CA ILE A 66 7.81 0.98 -10.67
C ILE A 66 8.24 2.41 -11.07
N PRO A 67 7.33 3.37 -11.21
CA PRO A 67 7.70 4.77 -11.31
C PRO A 67 8.54 5.18 -10.10
N SER A 68 9.67 5.85 -10.31
CA SER A 68 10.57 6.22 -9.21
C SER A 68 9.87 7.04 -8.12
N SER A 69 8.88 7.87 -8.48
CA SER A 69 8.05 8.65 -7.54
C SER A 69 7.10 7.82 -6.67
N ASP A 70 6.79 6.58 -7.07
CA ASP A 70 5.94 5.67 -6.30
C ASP A 70 6.75 4.78 -5.33
N MET A 71 8.09 4.93 -5.31
CA MET A 71 8.93 4.30 -4.29
C MET A 71 8.66 4.89 -2.89
N PRO A 72 8.88 4.12 -1.81
CA PRO A 72 8.69 4.62 -0.44
C PRO A 72 9.47 5.92 -0.19
N ILE A 73 8.86 6.87 0.53
CA ILE A 73 9.45 8.20 0.80
C ILE A 73 10.92 8.13 1.29
N PRO A 74 11.30 7.22 2.21
CA PRO A 74 12.69 7.12 2.67
C PRO A 74 13.73 6.85 1.57
N VAL A 75 13.33 6.34 0.40
CA VAL A 75 14.26 6.04 -0.70
C VAL A 75 14.31 7.12 -1.79
N LEU A 76 13.53 8.19 -1.64
CA LEU A 76 13.43 9.26 -2.64
C LEU A 76 14.50 10.35 -2.48
N ASP A 77 15.03 10.52 -1.26
CA ASP A 77 16.07 11.52 -0.95
C ASP A 77 17.29 10.83 -0.34
N ARG A 78 18.43 10.88 -1.04
CA ARG A 78 19.68 10.25 -0.61
C ARG A 78 20.34 10.94 0.58
N ASP A 79 20.01 12.22 0.81
CA ASP A 79 20.56 13.01 1.91
C ASP A 79 19.72 12.86 3.19
N ASP A 80 18.57 12.17 3.13
CA ASP A 80 17.73 11.89 4.30
C ASP A 80 18.31 10.72 5.12
N LYS A 81 18.33 10.88 6.44
CA LYS A 81 18.85 9.84 7.35
C LYS A 81 18.09 8.50 7.24
N SER A 82 16.81 8.56 6.84
CA SER A 82 15.97 7.39 6.61
C SER A 82 16.44 6.58 5.40
N TYR A 83 17.07 7.23 4.41
CA TYR A 83 17.68 6.56 3.26
C TYR A 83 18.87 5.70 3.67
N GLU A 84 19.77 6.26 4.49
CA GLU A 84 20.90 5.52 5.05
C GLU A 84 20.42 4.30 5.84
N ASN A 85 19.44 4.48 6.74
CA ASN A 85 18.87 3.38 7.52
C ASN A 85 18.23 2.31 6.64
N PHE A 86 17.59 2.71 5.53
CA PHE A 86 17.01 1.78 4.56
C PHE A 86 18.09 0.95 3.87
N LEU A 87 19.19 1.57 3.43
CA LEU A 87 20.32 0.88 2.82
C LEU A 87 21.02 -0.07 3.79
N ASP A 88 21.27 0.38 5.02
CA ASP A 88 21.92 -0.43 6.05
C ASP A 88 21.07 -1.68 6.37
N SER A 89 19.76 -1.49 6.53
CA SER A 89 18.81 -2.59 6.78
C SER A 89 18.78 -3.57 5.59
N SER A 90 18.68 -3.04 4.36
CA SER A 90 18.62 -3.85 3.14
C SER A 90 19.90 -4.65 2.91
N SER A 91 21.06 -4.06 3.21
CA SER A 91 22.37 -4.70 3.08
C SER A 91 22.58 -5.81 4.10
N SER A 92 21.87 -5.76 5.23
CA SER A 92 21.92 -6.78 6.29
C SER A 92 21.00 -7.98 6.03
N PHE A 93 20.01 -7.86 5.13
CA PHE A 93 19.07 -8.96 4.85
C PHE A 93 19.74 -10.26 4.38
N PRO A 94 20.75 -10.25 3.47
CA PRO A 94 21.46 -11.46 3.06
C PRO A 94 22.18 -12.19 4.20
N GLU A 95 22.51 -11.48 5.28
CA GLU A 95 23.22 -12.02 6.46
C GLU A 95 22.25 -12.67 7.46
N SER A 96 20.94 -12.52 7.27
CA SER A 96 19.93 -13.10 8.16
C SER A 96 19.90 -14.63 8.08
N ALA A 97 19.52 -15.28 9.19
CA ALA A 97 19.28 -16.73 9.20
C ALA A 97 18.03 -17.14 8.40
N GLY A 98 17.17 -16.17 8.08
CA GLY A 98 15.91 -16.36 7.38
C GLY A 98 15.08 -15.08 7.42
N ILE A 99 14.21 -14.91 6.42
CA ILE A 99 13.31 -13.76 6.30
C ILE A 99 11.89 -14.27 6.43
N VAL A 100 11.16 -13.74 7.43
CA VAL A 100 9.75 -14.06 7.64
C VAL A 100 8.90 -12.98 7.00
N VAL A 101 7.99 -13.37 6.12
CA VAL A 101 7.16 -12.43 5.35
C VAL A 101 5.69 -12.72 5.61
N ASN A 102 4.93 -11.67 5.93
CA ASN A 102 3.48 -11.75 6.12
C ASN A 102 2.75 -11.75 4.77
N THR A 103 3.00 -12.79 3.98
CA THR A 103 2.38 -13.08 2.68
C THR A 103 2.16 -14.58 2.54
N PHE A 104 1.46 -15.03 1.51
CA PHE A 104 1.39 -16.45 1.16
C PHE A 104 1.85 -16.64 -0.28
N ALA A 105 2.50 -17.76 -0.56
CA ALA A 105 3.27 -17.96 -1.80
C ALA A 105 2.47 -17.70 -3.09
N SER A 106 1.17 -18.02 -3.14
CA SER A 106 0.35 -17.79 -4.33
C SER A 106 -0.11 -16.34 -4.51
N LEU A 107 -0.03 -15.49 -3.48
CA LEU A 107 -0.36 -14.06 -3.59
C LEU A 107 0.72 -13.33 -4.39
N GLU A 108 1.98 -13.60 -4.07
CA GLU A 108 3.16 -12.91 -4.63
C GLU A 108 4.10 -13.90 -5.32
N ALA A 109 3.54 -14.82 -6.10
CA ALA A 109 4.25 -15.98 -6.65
C ALA A 109 5.51 -15.59 -7.44
N ARG A 110 5.45 -14.48 -8.20
CA ARG A 110 6.60 -13.99 -8.97
C ARG A 110 7.71 -13.48 -8.07
N ALA A 111 7.39 -12.60 -7.11
CA ALA A 111 8.37 -12.05 -6.18
C ALA A 111 9.01 -13.15 -5.31
N VAL A 112 8.20 -14.06 -4.77
CA VAL A 112 8.68 -15.21 -3.98
C VAL A 112 9.59 -16.11 -4.80
N LYS A 113 9.21 -16.42 -6.03
CA LYS A 113 10.04 -17.23 -6.95
C LYS A 113 11.38 -16.53 -7.22
N THR A 114 11.36 -15.26 -7.61
CA THR A 114 12.58 -14.48 -7.89
C THR A 114 13.52 -14.42 -6.69
N LEU A 115 12.99 -14.21 -5.49
CA LEU A 115 13.78 -14.26 -4.26
C LEU A 115 14.40 -15.66 -4.08
N SER A 116 13.60 -16.72 -4.19
CA SER A 116 14.08 -18.10 -4.01
C SER A 116 15.15 -18.53 -5.03
N GLU A 117 15.14 -17.94 -6.23
CA GLU A 117 16.13 -18.17 -7.29
C GLU A 117 17.41 -17.33 -7.14
N GLY A 118 17.48 -16.47 -6.12
CA GLY A 118 18.67 -15.69 -5.81
C GLY A 118 18.88 -14.45 -6.68
N LEU A 119 17.87 -14.04 -7.45
CA LEU A 119 18.01 -12.97 -8.45
C LEU A 119 18.11 -11.57 -7.84
N CYS A 120 17.70 -11.38 -6.58
CA CYS A 120 17.75 -10.09 -5.89
C CYS A 120 19.11 -9.81 -5.24
N VAL A 121 19.92 -10.84 -4.96
CA VAL A 121 21.21 -10.70 -4.26
C VAL A 121 22.28 -11.55 -4.95
N PRO A 122 22.63 -11.28 -6.22
CA PRO A 122 23.42 -12.19 -7.07
C PRO A 122 24.82 -12.52 -6.53
N ASN A 123 25.38 -11.66 -5.67
CA ASN A 123 26.69 -11.85 -5.07
C ASN A 123 26.65 -12.54 -3.69
N ASN A 124 25.46 -12.83 -3.16
CA ASN A 124 25.27 -13.41 -1.84
C ASN A 124 24.29 -14.59 -1.91
N ARG A 125 24.31 -15.45 -0.88
CA ARG A 125 23.27 -16.46 -0.72
C ARG A 125 21.98 -15.77 -0.30
N THR A 126 20.86 -16.07 -0.96
CA THR A 126 19.55 -15.63 -0.45
C THR A 126 19.19 -16.45 0.79
N PRO A 127 18.84 -15.80 1.91
CA PRO A 127 18.40 -16.50 3.11
C PRO A 127 17.07 -17.22 2.85
N PRO A 128 16.73 -18.28 3.62
CA PRO A 128 15.43 -18.93 3.53
C PRO A 128 14.28 -17.92 3.71
N ILE A 129 13.28 -17.97 2.83
CA ILE A 129 12.12 -17.09 2.88
C ILE A 129 10.91 -17.88 3.41
N TYR A 130 10.30 -17.40 4.49
CA TYR A 130 9.15 -18.03 5.13
C TYR A 130 7.91 -17.15 4.96
N CYS A 131 7.11 -17.44 3.94
CA CYS A 131 5.80 -16.81 3.71
C CYS A 131 4.75 -17.43 4.65
N ILE A 132 4.47 -16.78 5.78
CA ILE A 132 3.61 -17.34 6.84
C ILE A 132 2.24 -16.66 6.95
N GLY A 133 1.91 -15.79 6.01
CA GLY A 133 0.69 -14.99 6.01
C GLY A 133 -0.56 -15.70 5.44
N PRO A 134 -1.71 -15.01 5.41
CA PRO A 134 -1.91 -13.69 6.02
C PRO A 134 -2.11 -13.79 7.53
N LEU A 135 -1.26 -13.12 8.29
CA LEU A 135 -1.39 -12.90 9.72
C LEU A 135 -2.18 -11.62 9.93
N ILE A 136 -3.45 -11.79 10.29
CA ILE A 136 -4.40 -10.71 10.57
C ILE A 136 -4.89 -10.91 12.00
N ALA A 137 -4.90 -9.84 12.80
CA ALA A 137 -5.47 -9.90 14.15
C ALA A 137 -6.98 -10.20 14.06
N THR A 138 -7.41 -11.32 14.63
CA THR A 138 -8.83 -11.75 14.64
C THR A 138 -9.64 -11.05 15.73
N GLU A 139 -8.98 -10.52 16.76
CA GLU A 139 -9.57 -9.72 17.83
C GLU A 139 -8.80 -8.40 17.92
N GLY A 140 -9.52 -7.26 17.90
CA GLY A 140 -8.92 -5.97 18.24
C GLY A 140 -8.53 -5.92 19.73
N PRO A 141 -7.75 -4.91 20.17
CA PRO A 141 -7.45 -4.72 21.59
C PRO A 141 -8.76 -4.71 22.39
N LYS A 142 -8.87 -5.62 23.37
CA LYS A 142 -10.00 -5.67 24.31
C LYS A 142 -9.85 -4.55 25.33
N ASP A 143 -10.15 -3.29 25.00
CA ASP A 143 -10.16 -2.20 26.00
C ASP A 143 -11.12 -1.02 25.71
N ASP A 144 -11.70 -0.51 26.81
CA ASP A 144 -12.79 0.47 27.02
C ASP A 144 -14.16 0.13 26.40
N ALA A 145 -14.81 -0.85 27.04
CA ALA A 145 -16.05 -1.52 26.68
C ALA A 145 -17.35 -0.67 26.67
N GLY A 146 -17.31 0.62 27.02
CA GLY A 146 -18.51 1.45 27.10
C GLY A 146 -18.88 2.09 25.75
N THR A 147 -18.00 2.95 25.24
CA THR A 147 -18.31 3.84 24.11
C THR A 147 -18.06 3.18 22.74
N ARG A 148 -17.03 2.35 22.62
CA ARG A 148 -16.68 1.68 21.35
C ARG A 148 -17.60 0.50 21.04
N ASN A 149 -18.12 -0.19 22.07
CA ASN A 149 -19.11 -1.25 21.88
C ASN A 149 -20.42 -0.73 21.29
N GLY A 150 -20.85 0.48 21.69
CA GLY A 150 -22.01 1.15 21.09
C GLY A 150 -21.82 1.42 19.59
N THR A 151 -20.69 2.03 19.22
CA THR A 151 -20.37 2.32 17.81
C THR A 151 -20.18 1.04 16.97
N THR A 152 -19.58 -0.01 17.53
CA THR A 152 -19.48 -1.32 16.86
C THR A 152 -20.85 -1.91 16.61
N LEU A 153 -21.72 -1.91 17.62
CA LEU A 153 -23.07 -2.47 17.50
C LEU A 153 -23.91 -1.68 16.49
N GLU A 154 -23.86 -0.35 16.55
CA GLU A 154 -24.54 0.55 15.60
C GLU A 154 -24.07 0.28 14.15
N CYS A 155 -22.76 0.21 13.94
CA CYS A 155 -22.17 -0.06 12.64
C CYS A 155 -22.62 -1.40 12.05
N LEU A 156 -22.54 -2.48 12.83
CA LEU A 156 -22.92 -3.81 12.36
C LEU A 156 -24.43 -3.93 12.16
N THR A 157 -25.25 -3.35 13.06
CA THR A 157 -26.72 -3.31 12.91
C THR A 157 -27.13 -2.55 11.65
N TRP A 158 -26.45 -1.44 11.34
CA TRP A 158 -26.71 -0.72 10.10
C TRP A 158 -26.36 -1.56 8.87
N LEU A 159 -25.23 -2.28 8.89
CA LEU A 159 -24.82 -3.19 7.80
C LEU A 159 -25.80 -4.36 7.62
N ASP A 160 -26.33 -4.92 8.70
CA ASP A 160 -27.33 -6.00 8.68
C ASP A 160 -28.60 -5.60 7.91
N SER A 161 -28.95 -4.30 7.93
CA SER A 161 -30.11 -3.77 7.21
C SER A 161 -29.86 -3.47 5.72
N GLN A 162 -28.61 -3.63 5.23
CA GLN A 162 -28.26 -3.36 3.84
C GLN A 162 -28.30 -4.64 2.98
N PRO A 163 -28.61 -4.52 1.67
CA PRO A 163 -28.48 -5.66 0.75
C PRO A 163 -27.05 -6.21 0.68
N VAL A 164 -26.93 -7.51 0.40
CA VAL A 164 -25.64 -8.22 0.20
C VAL A 164 -24.83 -7.52 -0.89
N GLY A 165 -23.54 -7.28 -0.62
CA GLY A 165 -22.59 -6.69 -1.56
C GLY A 165 -22.93 -5.27 -2.03
N SER A 166 -23.74 -4.51 -1.29
CA SER A 166 -24.22 -3.19 -1.74
C SER A 166 -23.49 -1.99 -1.13
N VAL A 167 -22.71 -2.20 -0.06
CA VAL A 167 -22.03 -1.15 0.70
C VAL A 167 -20.57 -1.01 0.28
N VAL A 168 -20.12 0.22 0.04
CA VAL A 168 -18.71 0.59 -0.09
C VAL A 168 -18.17 1.03 1.26
N PHE A 169 -17.11 0.38 1.73
CA PHE A 169 -16.44 0.73 2.99
C PHE A 169 -15.18 1.58 2.75
N LEU A 170 -15.11 2.76 3.36
CA LEU A 170 -13.98 3.67 3.25
C LEU A 170 -13.26 3.75 4.60
N CYS A 171 -12.01 3.27 4.65
CA CYS A 171 -11.19 3.30 5.86
C CYS A 171 -9.69 3.42 5.54
N PHE A 172 -9.10 4.53 5.97
CA PHE A 172 -7.72 4.92 5.61
C PHE A 172 -6.70 4.57 6.70
N GLY A 173 -6.97 3.52 7.48
CA GLY A 173 -6.11 3.07 8.56
C GLY A 173 -6.05 4.03 9.75
N SER A 174 -5.05 3.83 10.62
CA SER A 174 -4.88 4.61 11.86
C SER A 174 -4.19 5.95 11.64
N LEU A 175 -3.33 6.06 10.61
CA LEU A 175 -2.51 7.23 10.33
C LEU A 175 -2.98 8.03 9.11
N GLY A 176 -3.91 7.50 8.31
CA GLY A 176 -4.46 8.22 7.16
C GLY A 176 -5.34 9.38 7.60
N LEU A 177 -4.90 10.59 7.27
CA LEU A 177 -5.59 11.85 7.57
C LEU A 177 -5.72 12.65 6.27
N PHE A 178 -6.84 13.34 6.12
CA PHE A 178 -7.13 14.18 4.95
C PHE A 178 -7.33 15.63 5.36
N SER A 179 -7.03 16.56 4.45
CA SER A 179 -7.42 17.96 4.63
C SER A 179 -8.95 18.09 4.69
N LYS A 180 -9.42 19.20 5.22
CA LYS A 180 -10.86 19.51 5.23
C LYS A 180 -11.42 19.61 3.81
N GLU A 181 -10.66 20.16 2.85
CA GLU A 181 -11.09 20.19 1.45
C GLU A 181 -11.25 18.77 0.89
N GLN A 182 -10.28 17.90 1.13
CA GLN A 182 -10.31 16.52 0.61
C GLN A 182 -11.47 15.70 1.21
N LEU A 183 -11.79 15.89 2.50
CA LEU A 183 -12.97 15.28 3.13
C LEU A 183 -14.28 15.74 2.45
N ARG A 184 -14.37 17.00 2.05
CA ARG A 184 -15.55 17.51 1.33
C ARG A 184 -15.68 16.90 -0.06
N GLU A 185 -14.58 16.75 -0.80
CA GLU A 185 -14.62 16.08 -2.11
C GLU A 185 -15.03 14.61 -1.98
N ILE A 186 -14.53 13.90 -0.96
CA ILE A 186 -14.99 12.53 -0.67
C ILE A 186 -16.50 12.52 -0.41
N ALA A 187 -17.00 13.41 0.44
CA ALA A 187 -18.42 13.50 0.75
C ALA A 187 -19.27 13.78 -0.50
N PHE A 188 -18.87 14.73 -1.34
CA PHE A 188 -19.58 15.02 -2.59
C PHE A 188 -19.55 13.84 -3.56
N GLY A 189 -18.42 13.17 -3.73
CA GLY A 189 -18.32 11.99 -4.60
C GLY A 189 -19.19 10.83 -4.11
N LEU A 190 -19.18 10.55 -2.81
CA LEU A 190 -20.06 9.55 -2.19
C LEU A 190 -21.54 9.91 -2.39
N GLU A 191 -21.92 11.17 -2.15
CA GLU A 191 -23.30 11.62 -2.31
C GLU A 191 -23.80 11.44 -3.74
N ARG A 192 -23.00 11.84 -4.74
CA ARG A 192 -23.33 11.77 -6.17
C ARG A 192 -23.34 10.36 -6.72
N SER A 193 -22.49 9.46 -6.19
CA SER A 193 -22.48 8.05 -6.57
C SER A 193 -23.81 7.32 -6.29
N ARG A 194 -24.63 7.85 -5.37
CA ARG A 194 -25.89 7.24 -4.89
C ARG A 194 -25.77 5.82 -4.32
N HIS A 195 -24.56 5.28 -4.21
CA HIS A 195 -24.30 4.00 -3.56
C HIS A 195 -24.39 4.09 -2.05
N ARG A 196 -24.57 2.93 -1.42
CA ARG A 196 -24.49 2.81 0.03
C ARG A 196 -23.03 2.86 0.46
N PHE A 197 -22.75 3.57 1.55
CA PHE A 197 -21.39 3.69 2.04
C PHE A 197 -21.30 3.63 3.56
N LEU A 198 -20.19 3.08 4.04
CA LEU A 198 -19.75 3.17 5.41
C LEU A 198 -18.40 3.87 5.42
N TRP A 199 -18.30 5.04 6.04
CA TRP A 199 -17.09 5.86 5.97
C TRP A 199 -16.56 6.21 7.36
N VAL A 200 -15.31 5.86 7.61
CA VAL A 200 -14.59 6.24 8.84
C VAL A 200 -13.89 7.57 8.64
N VAL A 201 -14.36 8.61 9.34
CA VAL A 201 -13.81 9.97 9.28
C VAL A 201 -12.91 10.21 10.49
N ARG A 202 -11.77 10.85 10.24
CA ARG A 202 -10.83 11.34 11.26
C ARG A 202 -10.67 12.85 11.14
N ASN A 203 -10.28 13.49 12.24
CA ASN A 203 -9.96 14.92 12.22
C ASN A 203 -8.79 15.19 11.26
N PRO A 204 -8.84 16.29 10.48
CA PRO A 204 -7.71 16.70 9.65
C PRO A 204 -6.40 16.85 10.44
N PRO A 205 -5.24 16.79 9.77
CA PRO A 205 -3.96 17.09 10.40
C PRO A 205 -3.99 18.44 11.14
N SER A 206 -3.30 18.56 12.28
CA SER A 206 -3.11 19.86 12.94
C SER A 206 -1.79 20.46 12.50
N ASP A 207 -1.67 21.78 12.55
CA ASP A 207 -0.41 22.51 12.33
C ASP A 207 0.72 22.08 13.28
N LYS A 208 0.39 21.48 14.43
CA LYS A 208 1.37 20.85 15.32
C LYS A 208 1.75 19.47 14.77
N LYS A 209 2.96 19.37 14.22
CA LYS A 209 3.59 18.21 13.56
C LYS A 209 3.68 16.91 14.38
N SER A 210 3.26 16.91 15.65
CA SER A 210 3.30 15.71 16.48
C SER A 210 1.89 15.22 16.79
N VAL A 211 1.79 13.89 16.72
CA VAL A 211 0.72 13.05 17.23
C VAL A 211 -0.44 12.74 16.25
N ALA A 212 -0.12 11.91 15.25
CA ALA A 212 -1.11 11.06 14.55
C ALA A 212 -1.65 9.90 15.41
N LEU A 213 -1.10 9.69 16.61
CA LEU A 213 -1.40 8.56 17.50
C LEU A 213 -2.33 8.89 18.67
N SER A 214 -2.67 10.17 18.91
CA SER A 214 -3.57 10.56 19.99
C SER A 214 -4.97 10.68 19.46
N ALA A 215 -5.92 10.04 20.14
CA ALA A 215 -7.33 10.29 19.96
C ALA A 215 -7.59 11.77 20.27
N ARG A 216 -7.67 12.61 19.23
CA ARG A 216 -8.13 13.99 19.40
C ARG A 216 -9.57 13.94 19.92
N PRO A 217 -9.95 14.75 20.92
CA PRO A 217 -11.31 14.70 21.45
C PRO A 217 -12.30 15.25 20.41
N ASN A 218 -13.42 14.55 20.30
CA ASN A 218 -14.67 14.88 19.61
C ASN A 218 -14.55 15.37 18.15
N ILE A 219 -14.83 14.48 17.19
CA ILE A 219 -14.98 14.84 15.78
C ILE A 219 -16.33 15.56 15.60
N ASP A 220 -16.27 16.82 15.20
CA ASP A 220 -17.42 17.59 14.73
C ASP A 220 -17.61 17.37 13.23
N LEU A 221 -18.43 16.38 12.89
CA LEU A 221 -18.71 16.03 11.50
C LEU A 221 -19.42 17.16 10.75
N ASP A 222 -20.28 17.92 11.42
CA ASP A 222 -21.02 19.03 10.79
C ASP A 222 -20.06 20.14 10.37
N SER A 223 -18.98 20.37 11.12
CA SER A 223 -17.95 21.30 10.71
C SER A 223 -17.08 20.80 9.55
N LEU A 224 -16.88 19.49 9.42
CA LEU A 224 -15.94 18.88 8.46
C LEU A 224 -16.60 18.59 7.11
N LEU A 225 -17.85 18.15 7.12
CA LEU A 225 -18.58 17.70 5.95
C LEU A 225 -19.39 18.85 5.33
N PRO A 226 -19.85 18.70 4.08
CA PRO A 226 -20.78 19.66 3.48
C PRO A 226 -22.06 19.79 4.31
N GLU A 227 -22.61 21.01 4.40
CA GLU A 227 -23.85 21.29 5.13
C GLU A 227 -24.97 20.33 4.70
N GLY A 228 -25.65 19.72 5.67
CA GLY A 228 -26.77 18.78 5.44
C GLY A 228 -26.37 17.43 4.84
N PHE A 229 -25.08 17.12 4.65
CA PHE A 229 -24.63 15.85 4.05
C PHE A 229 -25.14 14.62 4.80
N LEU A 230 -25.04 14.62 6.14
CA LEU A 230 -25.49 13.50 6.96
C LEU A 230 -26.99 13.26 6.78
N ASP A 231 -27.81 14.32 6.78
CA ASP A 231 -29.26 14.21 6.57
C ASP A 231 -29.63 13.73 5.17
N ARG A 232 -28.96 14.24 4.13
CA ARG A 232 -29.21 13.84 2.73
C ARG A 232 -28.79 12.41 2.42
N THR A 233 -27.88 11.85 3.23
CA THR A 233 -27.32 10.51 3.01
C THR A 233 -27.78 9.46 4.03
N LYS A 234 -28.48 9.83 5.11
CA LYS A 234 -28.84 8.95 6.24
C LYS A 234 -29.47 7.60 5.89
N GLU A 235 -30.18 7.50 4.76
CA GLU A 235 -30.81 6.24 4.32
C GLU A 235 -29.84 5.26 3.64
N ARG A 236 -28.69 5.76 3.16
CA ARG A 236 -27.69 4.99 2.39
C ARG A 236 -26.27 5.10 2.92
N GLY A 237 -25.98 6.06 3.79
CA GLY A 237 -24.65 6.34 4.29
C GLY A 237 -24.60 6.28 5.81
N LEU A 238 -23.56 5.66 6.34
CA LEU A 238 -23.19 5.75 7.76
C LEU A 238 -21.76 6.31 7.88
N VAL A 239 -21.60 7.37 8.68
CA VAL A 239 -20.30 7.99 8.95
C VAL A 239 -19.88 7.71 10.39
N LEU A 240 -18.77 7.00 10.55
CA LEU A 240 -18.20 6.65 11.84
C LEU A 240 -17.07 7.61 12.22
N LYS A 241 -17.02 7.98 13.50
CA LYS A 241 -15.97 8.85 14.05
C LYS A 241 -14.76 8.00 14.47
N SER A 242 -13.60 8.31 13.91
CA SER A 242 -12.27 7.77 14.23
C SER A 242 -12.02 6.30 13.93
N TRP A 243 -12.98 5.41 14.15
CA TRP A 243 -12.71 3.98 14.16
C TRP A 243 -13.94 3.16 13.74
N ALA A 244 -13.67 1.98 13.14
CA ALA A 244 -14.64 0.94 12.86
C ALA A 244 -14.04 -0.44 13.19
N PRO A 245 -14.88 -1.45 13.49
CA PRO A 245 -14.42 -2.83 13.66
C PRO A 245 -14.04 -3.43 12.30
N GLN A 246 -12.92 -2.99 11.73
CA GLN A 246 -12.53 -3.23 10.33
C GLN A 246 -12.60 -4.70 9.92
N VAL A 247 -12.14 -5.63 10.77
CA VAL A 247 -12.20 -7.08 10.47
C VAL A 247 -13.64 -7.58 10.39
N ALA A 248 -14.53 -7.12 11.27
CA ALA A 248 -15.94 -7.50 11.23
C ALA A 248 -16.65 -6.89 10.02
N VAL A 249 -16.40 -5.60 9.73
CA VAL A 249 -16.96 -4.91 8.55
C VAL A 249 -16.53 -5.58 7.25
N LEU A 250 -15.24 -5.86 7.07
CA LEU A 250 -14.72 -6.49 5.85
C LEU A 250 -15.20 -7.95 5.66
N ASN A 251 -15.65 -8.60 6.73
CA ASN A 251 -16.26 -9.93 6.65
C ASN A 251 -17.80 -9.89 6.55
N HIS A 252 -18.41 -8.71 6.60
CA HIS A 252 -19.86 -8.57 6.55
C HIS A 252 -20.40 -8.81 5.13
N PRO A 253 -21.45 -9.63 4.93
CA PRO A 253 -21.99 -9.94 3.60
C PRO A 253 -22.45 -8.71 2.80
N SER A 254 -22.94 -7.67 3.47
CA SER A 254 -23.39 -6.42 2.83
C SER A 254 -22.29 -5.57 2.23
N VAL A 255 -21.02 -5.79 2.60
CA VAL A 255 -19.88 -5.04 2.04
C VAL A 255 -19.49 -5.62 0.70
N GLY A 256 -19.72 -4.84 -0.36
CA GLY A 256 -19.39 -5.21 -1.74
C GLY A 256 -18.10 -4.57 -2.26
N GLY A 257 -17.68 -3.48 -1.63
CA GLY A 257 -16.51 -2.70 -2.02
C GLY A 257 -15.75 -2.20 -0.81
N PHE A 258 -14.43 -2.05 -0.89
CA PHE A 258 -13.69 -1.29 0.11
C PHE A 258 -12.50 -0.52 -0.46
N VAL A 259 -12.35 0.69 0.04
CA VAL A 259 -11.28 1.64 -0.26
C VAL A 259 -10.39 1.69 0.97
N ILE A 260 -9.22 1.05 0.92
CA ILE A 260 -8.30 0.98 2.05
C ILE A 260 -6.85 1.15 1.63
N CYS A 261 -6.03 1.59 2.59
CA CYS A 261 -4.59 1.74 2.42
C CYS A 261 -3.79 0.48 2.83
N ALA A 262 -4.41 -0.53 3.47
CA ALA A 262 -3.73 -1.78 3.87
C ALA A 262 -4.69 -2.99 3.95
N GLY A 263 -4.47 -3.99 3.10
CA GLY A 263 -5.30 -5.20 2.90
C GLY A 263 -5.42 -5.49 1.40
N VAL A 264 -6.44 -6.21 0.91
CA VAL A 264 -6.68 -6.39 -0.55
C VAL A 264 -7.71 -5.36 -1.04
N PRO A 265 -7.39 -4.05 -1.14
CA PRO A 265 -8.37 -3.02 -1.51
C PRO A 265 -9.00 -3.32 -2.85
N LEU A 266 -10.27 -2.95 -3.00
CA LEU A 266 -10.96 -2.99 -4.29
C LEU A 266 -10.83 -1.64 -5.03
N VAL A 267 -10.52 -0.56 -4.31
CA VAL A 267 -9.95 0.69 -4.86
C VAL A 267 -8.69 1.06 -4.08
N ALA A 268 -7.56 1.17 -4.77
CA ALA A 268 -6.27 1.46 -4.17
C ALA A 268 -6.03 2.98 -4.11
N TRP A 269 -6.17 3.55 -2.91
CA TRP A 269 -5.91 4.97 -2.61
C TRP A 269 -4.75 5.09 -1.60
N PRO A 270 -3.51 5.26 -2.08
CA PRO A 270 -2.33 5.32 -1.21
C PRO A 270 -2.19 6.68 -0.52
N LEU A 271 -1.62 6.71 0.68
CA LEU A 271 -1.38 7.93 1.46
C LEU A 271 0.05 8.06 2.00
N TYR A 272 0.66 6.97 2.47
CA TYR A 272 1.96 6.99 3.14
C TYR A 272 2.72 5.66 3.04
N ALA A 273 3.94 5.64 3.58
CA ALA A 273 4.84 4.47 3.59
C ALA A 273 5.00 3.85 2.19
N GLU A 274 4.83 2.54 2.07
CA GLU A 274 4.97 1.77 0.82
C GLU A 274 3.64 1.63 0.05
N GLN A 275 2.59 2.35 0.42
CA GLN A 275 1.24 2.16 -0.16
C GLN A 275 1.18 2.46 -1.66
N ARG A 276 1.98 3.40 -2.16
CA ARG A 276 2.11 3.67 -3.61
C ARG A 276 2.66 2.47 -4.35
N LEU A 277 3.67 1.82 -3.79
CA LEU A 277 4.20 0.55 -4.29
C LEU A 277 3.14 -0.56 -4.23
N ASN A 278 2.44 -0.72 -3.09
CA ASN A 278 1.37 -1.72 -2.95
C ASN A 278 0.26 -1.55 -3.99
N ARG A 279 -0.13 -0.30 -4.32
CA ARG A 279 -1.10 0.00 -5.39
C ARG A 279 -0.67 -0.62 -6.72
N ILE A 280 0.60 -0.53 -7.09
CA ILE A 280 1.10 -1.09 -8.34
C ILE A 280 0.91 -2.61 -8.37
N PHE A 281 1.25 -3.32 -7.29
CA PHE A 281 1.01 -4.76 -7.22
C PHE A 281 -0.48 -5.11 -7.32
N LEU A 282 -1.32 -4.41 -6.55
CA LEU A 282 -2.75 -4.68 -6.49
C LEU A 282 -3.45 -4.41 -7.82
N VAL A 283 -3.06 -3.34 -8.53
CA VAL A 283 -3.67 -2.93 -9.80
C VAL A 283 -3.02 -3.63 -11.00
N GLU A 284 -1.69 -3.66 -11.06
CA GLU A 284 -0.97 -4.12 -12.26
C GLU A 284 -0.68 -5.61 -12.30
N GLU A 285 -0.36 -6.22 -11.16
CA GLU A 285 -0.01 -7.65 -11.10
C GLU A 285 -1.20 -8.51 -10.70
N MET A 286 -1.81 -8.20 -9.56
CA MET A 286 -2.86 -9.02 -8.97
C MET A 286 -4.23 -8.75 -9.58
N LYS A 287 -4.42 -7.58 -10.20
CA LYS A 287 -5.70 -7.13 -10.79
C LYS A 287 -6.87 -7.21 -9.79
N LEU A 288 -6.58 -6.84 -8.53
CA LEU A 288 -7.48 -6.88 -7.38
C LEU A 288 -8.04 -5.50 -7.00
N ALA A 289 -7.60 -4.42 -7.64
CA ALA A 289 -8.02 -3.06 -7.32
C ALA A 289 -8.17 -2.17 -8.56
N LEU A 290 -9.09 -1.22 -8.49
CA LEU A 290 -9.06 -0.03 -9.35
C LEU A 290 -8.08 1.00 -8.78
N PRO A 291 -7.27 1.69 -9.60
CA PRO A 291 -6.41 2.77 -9.11
C PRO A 291 -7.23 4.02 -8.82
N MET A 292 -6.98 4.69 -7.69
CA MET A 292 -7.45 6.06 -7.45
C MET A 292 -6.50 7.04 -8.15
N ASN A 293 -7.04 7.91 -9.01
CA ASN A 293 -6.26 8.95 -9.68
C ASN A 293 -6.17 10.20 -8.80
N GLU A 294 -4.95 10.65 -8.55
CA GLU A 294 -4.65 11.85 -7.77
C GLU A 294 -4.03 12.90 -8.70
N SER A 295 -4.29 14.19 -8.45
CA SER A 295 -3.46 15.25 -9.03
C SER A 295 -2.05 15.25 -8.44
N ASP A 296 -1.13 16.00 -9.03
CA ASP A 296 0.30 16.03 -8.63
C ASP A 296 0.55 16.32 -7.14
N ASN A 297 -0.39 17.01 -6.46
CA ASN A 297 -0.34 17.32 -5.04
C ASN A 297 -1.06 16.28 -4.14
N GLY A 298 -1.48 15.13 -4.68
CA GLY A 298 -2.22 14.08 -3.96
C GLY A 298 -3.71 14.35 -3.76
N PHE A 299 -4.27 15.39 -4.40
CA PHE A 299 -5.69 15.72 -4.28
C PHE A 299 -6.55 14.87 -5.22
N VAL A 300 -7.72 14.48 -4.74
CA VAL A 300 -8.69 13.68 -5.49
C VAL A 300 -10.01 14.43 -5.55
N SER A 301 -10.47 14.68 -6.78
CA SER A 301 -11.75 15.34 -6.99
C SER A 301 -12.91 14.43 -6.61
N SER A 302 -14.04 15.03 -6.26
CA SER A 302 -15.30 14.34 -6.05
C SER A 302 -15.73 13.53 -7.27
N ALA A 303 -15.40 14.00 -8.50
CA ALA A 303 -15.71 13.30 -9.74
C ALA A 303 -14.97 11.97 -9.85
N GLU A 304 -13.69 11.96 -9.51
CA GLU A 304 -12.91 10.73 -9.43
C GLU A 304 -13.46 9.80 -8.33
N VAL A 305 -13.79 10.31 -7.13
CA VAL A 305 -14.38 9.48 -6.06
C VAL A 305 -15.67 8.81 -6.51
N GLU A 306 -16.57 9.57 -7.13
CA GLU A 306 -17.81 9.06 -7.72
C GLU A 306 -17.55 7.99 -8.78
N GLU A 307 -16.65 8.27 -9.72
CA GLU A 307 -16.29 7.36 -10.80
C GLU A 307 -15.72 6.05 -10.26
N ARG A 308 -14.83 6.09 -9.26
CA ARG A 308 -14.25 4.88 -8.66
C ARG A 308 -15.28 4.07 -7.90
N VAL A 309 -16.23 4.72 -7.22
CA VAL A 309 -17.34 4.04 -6.54
C VAL A 309 -18.25 3.34 -7.55
N LEU A 310 -18.70 4.06 -8.59
CA LEU A 310 -19.53 3.49 -9.65
C LEU A 310 -18.80 2.39 -10.43
N GLY A 311 -17.55 2.64 -10.81
CA GLY A 311 -16.69 1.68 -11.50
C GLY A 311 -16.50 0.42 -10.67
N LEU A 312 -16.26 0.53 -9.36
CA LEU A 312 -16.17 -0.65 -8.53
C LEU A 312 -17.50 -1.38 -8.43
N MET A 313 -18.62 -0.69 -8.22
CA MET A 313 -19.89 -1.32 -7.85
C MET A 313 -20.71 -1.83 -9.06
N GLU A 314 -20.71 -1.10 -10.16
CA GLU A 314 -21.63 -1.31 -11.29
C GLU A 314 -20.95 -1.82 -12.56
N SER A 315 -19.64 -1.62 -12.73
CA SER A 315 -18.94 -2.02 -13.97
C SER A 315 -18.58 -3.52 -14.02
N GLU A 316 -18.39 -4.04 -15.23
CA GLU A 316 -17.86 -5.39 -15.44
C GLU A 316 -16.43 -5.56 -14.87
N GLU A 317 -15.59 -4.52 -14.96
CA GLU A 317 -14.25 -4.56 -14.36
C GLU A 317 -14.33 -4.67 -12.83
N GLY A 318 -15.21 -3.88 -12.20
CA GLY A 318 -15.47 -3.94 -10.77
C GLY A 318 -15.99 -5.31 -10.32
N LYS A 319 -16.87 -5.94 -11.12
CA LYS A 319 -17.33 -7.31 -10.89
C LYS A 319 -16.18 -8.32 -10.94
N LEU A 320 -15.33 -8.27 -11.97
CA LEU A 320 -14.16 -9.15 -12.09
C LEU A 320 -13.18 -8.97 -10.92
N ILE A 321 -12.97 -7.72 -10.48
CA ILE A 321 -12.15 -7.40 -9.31
C ILE A 321 -12.72 -8.07 -8.05
N ARG A 322 -14.04 -7.97 -7.79
CA ARG A 322 -14.68 -8.64 -6.65
C ARG A 322 -14.57 -10.16 -6.73
N GLU A 323 -14.76 -10.75 -7.91
CA GLU A 323 -14.60 -12.19 -8.13
C GLU A 323 -13.17 -12.67 -7.82
N ARG A 324 -12.15 -11.94 -8.30
CA ARG A 324 -10.75 -12.23 -7.98
C ARG A 324 -10.45 -12.06 -6.50
N ALA A 325 -11.00 -11.04 -5.84
CA ALA A 325 -10.83 -10.84 -4.40
C ALA A 325 -11.43 -11.99 -3.58
N ILE A 326 -12.59 -12.53 -4.00
CA ILE A 326 -13.18 -13.74 -3.39
C ILE A 326 -12.26 -14.95 -3.59
N ALA A 327 -11.77 -15.17 -4.82
CA ALA A 327 -10.83 -16.25 -5.10
C ALA A 327 -9.55 -16.14 -4.25
N MET A 328 -9.03 -14.91 -4.09
CA MET A 328 -7.85 -14.64 -3.28
C MET A 328 -8.11 -14.86 -1.78
N LYS A 329 -9.31 -14.51 -1.28
CA LYS A 329 -9.74 -14.84 0.09
C LYS A 329 -9.75 -16.36 0.32
N ILE A 330 -10.24 -17.13 -0.63
CA ILE A 330 -10.25 -18.60 -0.56
C ILE A 330 -8.81 -19.14 -0.57
N ALA A 331 -7.93 -18.61 -1.42
CA ALA A 331 -6.52 -19.00 -1.48
C ALA A 331 -5.78 -18.69 -0.17
N ALA A 332 -6.01 -17.50 0.40
CA ALA A 332 -5.50 -17.11 1.72
C ALA A 332 -5.93 -18.08 2.82
N GLN A 333 -7.22 -18.46 2.85
CA GLN A 333 -7.72 -19.45 3.81
C GLN A 333 -7.08 -20.83 3.59
N ALA A 334 -6.90 -21.25 2.34
CA ALA A 334 -6.25 -22.52 2.02
C ALA A 334 -4.78 -22.55 2.46
N ALA A 335 -4.06 -21.44 2.33
CA ALA A 335 -2.66 -21.32 2.76
C ALA A 335 -2.48 -21.49 4.28
N LEU A 336 -3.48 -21.09 5.07
CA LEU A 336 -3.48 -21.19 6.54
C LEU A 336 -4.01 -22.52 7.09
N LYS A 337 -4.71 -23.33 6.28
CA LYS A 337 -5.22 -24.64 6.70
C LYS A 337 -4.07 -25.62 6.96
N GLU A 338 -4.38 -26.73 7.64
CA GLU A 338 -3.43 -27.83 7.84
C GLU A 338 -2.91 -28.34 6.48
N GLY A 339 -1.59 -28.47 6.35
CA GLY A 339 -0.92 -28.76 5.07
C GLY A 339 -0.86 -27.60 4.06
N GLY A 340 -1.44 -26.44 4.37
CA GLY A 340 -1.37 -25.23 3.54
C GLY A 340 0.04 -24.61 3.51
N SER A 341 0.35 -23.85 2.44
CA SER A 341 1.69 -23.33 2.19
C SER A 341 2.25 -22.50 3.35
N SER A 342 1.44 -21.63 3.96
CA SER A 342 1.87 -20.79 5.09
C SER A 342 2.06 -21.61 6.36
N ARG A 343 1.22 -22.63 6.59
CA ARG A 343 1.35 -23.55 7.73
C ARG A 343 2.61 -24.41 7.63
N VAL A 344 2.93 -24.86 6.41
CA VAL A 344 4.17 -25.59 6.10
C VAL A 344 5.38 -24.68 6.30
N ALA A 345 5.36 -23.45 5.75
CA ALA A 345 6.45 -22.49 5.93
C ALA A 345 6.70 -22.15 7.40
N LEU A 346 5.64 -21.99 8.21
CA LEU A 346 5.75 -21.79 9.65
C LEU A 346 6.37 -23.01 10.36
N SER A 347 6.00 -24.22 9.95
CA SER A 347 6.56 -25.44 10.54
C SER A 347 8.05 -25.57 10.23
N GLN A 348 8.46 -25.28 8.99
CA GLN A 348 9.87 -25.23 8.57
C GLN A 348 10.66 -24.18 9.36
N LEU A 349 10.09 -22.98 9.58
CA LEU A 349 10.70 -21.95 10.41
C LEU A 349 10.95 -22.46 11.83
N VAL A 350 9.95 -23.09 12.46
CA VAL A 350 10.05 -23.63 13.82
C VAL A 350 11.07 -24.77 13.90
N GLU A 351 11.16 -25.62 12.88
CA GLU A 351 12.16 -26.68 12.78
C GLU A 351 13.58 -26.11 12.67
N SER A 352 13.78 -25.03 11.90
CA SER A 352 15.11 -24.41 11.77
C SER A 352 15.68 -23.92 13.12
N TYR A 353 14.82 -23.54 14.08
CA TYR A 353 15.26 -23.15 15.42
C TYR A 353 15.75 -24.34 16.25
N LYS A 354 15.17 -25.53 16.03
CA LYS A 354 15.59 -26.75 16.76
C LYS A 354 16.98 -27.19 16.34
N GLU A 355 17.28 -27.10 15.04
CA GLU A 355 18.61 -27.44 14.51
C GLU A 355 19.70 -26.53 15.09
N ILE A 356 19.41 -25.22 15.26
CA ILE A 356 20.33 -24.24 15.87
C ILE A 356 20.62 -24.58 17.34
N THR A 357 19.65 -25.11 18.09
CA THR A 357 19.86 -25.49 19.51
C THR A 357 20.64 -26.78 19.70
N THR A 358 20.78 -27.61 18.65
CA THR A 358 21.49 -28.88 18.70
C THR A 358 22.96 -28.81 18.27
N THR A 359 23.41 -27.68 17.70
CA THR A 359 24.83 -27.43 17.40
C THR A 359 25.53 -26.87 18.65
N PRO A 360 26.48 -27.61 19.27
CA PRO A 360 27.20 -27.10 20.44
C PRO A 360 27.97 -25.84 20.08
N SER A 361 27.88 -24.81 20.93
CA SER A 361 28.69 -23.61 20.85
C SER A 361 30.16 -23.93 21.17
N HIS A 362 30.87 -24.54 20.22
CA HIS A 362 32.32 -24.67 20.26
C HIS A 362 32.92 -24.01 19.03
N ALA A 363 33.16 -22.70 19.18
CA ALA A 363 34.35 -21.95 18.72
C ALA A 363 33.98 -20.47 18.47
N ARG A 364 34.15 -19.65 19.52
CA ARG A 364 34.79 -18.34 19.40
C ARG A 364 35.86 -18.26 20.45
#